data_AF-A0A5Q3QH59-F1
#
_entry.id   AF-A0A5Q3QH59-F1
#
_cell.length_a   1.000
_cell.length_b   1.000
_cell.length_c   1.000
_cell.angle_alpha   90.00
_cell.angle_beta   90.00
_cell.angle_gamma   90.00
#
_symmetry.space_group_name_H-M   'P 1'
#
loop_
_entity.id
_entity.type
_entity.pdbx_description
1 polymer ?
#
loop_
_entity_poly.entity_id
_entity_poly.type
_entity_poly.pdbx_seq_one_letter_code
_entity_poly.pdbx_strand_id
1 'polypeptide(L)'
;MSSPRQPEDRAVPHFLTPWRELNGDDFGPLDYLNQETAIPFVVASQWLFCPAFEEYRGCIILEGRIDRPSDPIIDDWIEQFQGDLSRTEEKCNLTTLYDVFGGSDTGPYDDDLSQLAQTLAHCWDALLKKEFPDREFIVEVYDTEESYGPQVTFYSKPPETPCASAVVVYDLATGQFPSLRDVPDAVHVDLPPSLLARFAQLPTRSTLLREVDLRSVTDMTTLLASFAAHATTLTEAFAQSPLEALLFTKFEQLWVKDRSLAEQFVTELPAALAAARAAGRNRHVALVDLSSPTADAVLDHLRWTTTGTEPSAPIPVFHYPPSA
;
A
#
# COMPACT_ATOMS: atom_id res chain seq x y z
N MET A 1 28.50 -0.81 2.63
CA MET A 1 27.61 -0.25 3.67
C MET A 1 28.48 0.39 4.73
N SER A 2 28.64 1.72 4.69
CA SER A 2 29.29 2.46 5.77
C SER A 2 28.33 2.51 6.97
N SER A 3 28.83 2.32 8.19
CA SER A 3 28.02 2.55 9.39
C SER A 3 27.46 3.97 9.41
N PRO A 4 26.22 4.19 9.85
CA PRO A 4 25.70 5.55 10.04
C PRO A 4 26.58 6.29 11.05
N ARG A 5 27.06 7.49 10.69
CA ARG A 5 27.85 8.33 11.60
C ARG A 5 26.96 8.79 12.74
N GLN A 6 27.41 8.62 13.98
CA GLN A 6 26.68 9.10 15.15
C GLN A 6 26.68 10.65 15.18
N PRO A 7 25.66 11.31 15.78
CA PRO A 7 25.59 12.78 15.87
C PRO A 7 26.84 13.42 16.51
N GLU A 8 27.52 12.72 17.41
CA GLU A 8 28.77 13.14 18.05
C GLU A 8 30.00 13.14 17.12
N ASP A 9 29.92 12.49 15.96
CA ASP A 9 31.01 12.43 14.96
C ASP A 9 30.88 13.51 13.87
N ARG A 10 29.99 14.50 14.05
CA ARG A 10 29.80 15.59 13.08
C ARG A 10 31.07 16.42 12.94
N ALA A 11 31.53 16.56 11.70
CA ALA A 11 32.61 17.49 11.42
C ALA A 11 32.09 18.92 11.63
N VAL A 12 32.97 19.81 12.08
CA VAL A 12 32.64 21.24 12.10
C VAL A 12 32.38 21.67 10.66
N PRO A 13 31.21 22.27 10.35
CA PRO A 13 30.90 22.69 8.99
C PRO A 13 32.00 23.57 8.40
N HIS A 14 32.31 23.36 7.13
CA HIS A 14 33.48 23.99 6.52
C HIS A 14 33.38 25.52 6.54
N PHE A 15 32.17 26.06 6.32
CA PHE A 15 31.89 27.49 6.35
C PHE A 15 32.17 28.18 7.71
N LEU A 16 32.23 27.43 8.82
CA LEU A 16 32.56 27.99 10.13
C LEU A 16 34.05 28.26 10.30
N THR A 17 34.92 27.66 9.48
CA THR A 17 36.38 27.85 9.56
C THR A 17 36.77 29.33 9.40
N PRO A 18 36.44 30.02 8.30
CA PRO A 18 36.79 31.43 8.14
C PRO A 18 36.09 32.34 9.16
N TRP A 19 34.94 31.92 9.70
CA TRP A 19 34.25 32.69 10.72
C TRP A 19 34.94 32.59 12.09
N ARG A 20 35.44 31.41 12.47
CA ARG A 20 36.21 31.21 13.71
C ARG A 20 37.55 31.95 13.68
N GLU A 21 38.21 32.02 12.54
CA GLU A 21 39.44 32.81 12.38
C GLU A 21 39.27 34.30 12.74
N LEU A 22 38.05 34.83 12.55
CA LEU A 22 37.72 36.23 12.83
C LEU A 22 37.21 36.48 14.25
N ASN A 23 36.62 35.48 14.90
CA ASN A 23 35.91 35.64 16.18
C ASN A 23 36.58 34.93 17.36
N GLY A 24 37.30 33.84 17.12
CA GLY A 24 37.94 33.01 18.13
C GLY A 24 37.68 31.51 17.91
N ASP A 25 38.66 30.67 18.26
CA ASP A 25 38.56 29.22 18.11
C ASP A 25 37.54 28.59 19.07
N ASP A 26 37.12 29.28 20.12
CA ASP A 26 36.09 28.82 21.06
C ASP A 26 34.66 28.97 20.53
N PHE A 27 34.46 29.71 19.44
CA PHE A 27 33.14 29.92 18.84
C PHE A 27 32.67 28.67 18.09
N GLY A 28 31.51 28.15 18.49
CA GLY A 28 30.88 26.98 17.91
C GLY A 28 29.69 27.28 17.00
N PRO A 29 29.05 26.23 16.44
CA PRO A 29 27.86 26.39 15.59
C PRO A 29 26.70 27.14 16.25
N LEU A 30 26.51 27.02 17.57
CA LEU A 30 25.46 27.74 18.28
C LEU A 30 25.75 29.23 18.40
N ASP A 31 27.02 29.62 18.54
CA ASP A 31 27.42 31.03 18.54
C ASP A 31 27.20 31.67 17.16
N TYR A 32 27.33 30.88 16.08
CA TYR A 32 27.02 31.33 14.72
C TYR A 32 25.54 31.70 14.53
N LEU A 33 24.63 31.10 15.31
CA LEU A 33 23.21 31.44 15.29
C LEU A 33 22.89 32.77 15.98
N ASN A 34 23.84 33.38 16.70
CA ASN A 34 23.66 34.67 17.35
C ASN A 34 23.76 35.85 16.35
N GLN A 35 23.06 35.73 15.23
CA GLN A 35 22.95 36.73 14.16
C GLN A 35 21.47 37.06 13.95
N GLU A 36 21.16 38.33 13.69
CA GLU A 36 19.77 38.79 13.52
C GLU A 36 19.02 38.02 12.41
N THR A 37 19.74 37.63 11.36
CA THR A 37 19.20 36.87 10.22
C THR A 37 19.00 35.38 10.49
N ALA A 38 19.56 34.84 11.58
CA ALA A 38 19.50 33.40 11.85
C ALA A 38 18.12 32.95 12.34
N ILE A 39 17.39 33.78 13.08
CA ILE A 39 16.09 33.38 13.67
C ILE A 39 15.07 32.98 12.60
N PRO A 40 14.77 33.80 11.57
CA PRO A 40 13.81 33.40 10.53
C PRO A 40 14.27 32.16 9.76
N PHE A 41 15.57 32.02 9.53
CA PHE A 41 16.14 30.86 8.84
C PHE A 41 15.95 29.57 9.64
N VAL A 42 16.28 29.57 10.94
CA VAL A 42 16.09 28.41 11.82
C VAL A 42 14.61 28.05 11.92
N VAL A 43 13.72 29.04 12.07
CA VAL A 43 12.28 28.81 12.09
C VAL A 43 11.83 28.14 10.79
N ALA A 44 12.19 28.67 9.62
CA ALA A 44 11.85 28.07 8.33
C ALA A 44 12.46 26.67 8.14
N SER A 45 13.67 26.44 8.66
CA SER A 45 14.33 25.14 8.55
C SER A 45 13.60 24.02 9.31
N GLN A 46 12.76 24.34 10.30
CA GLN A 46 12.06 23.33 11.09
C GLN A 46 11.16 22.44 10.20
N TRP A 47 10.60 22.96 9.10
CA TRP A 47 9.78 22.18 8.17
C TRP A 47 10.60 21.13 7.41
N LEU A 48 11.91 21.31 7.29
CA LEU A 48 12.81 20.33 6.70
C LEU A 48 13.20 19.25 7.73
N PHE A 49 13.52 19.63 8.98
CA PHE A 49 13.91 18.67 10.03
C PHE A 49 12.73 17.91 10.62
N CYS A 50 11.59 18.59 10.76
CA CYS A 50 10.37 18.09 11.36
C CYS A 50 9.18 18.28 10.40
N PRO A 51 9.18 17.57 9.26
CA PRO A 51 8.06 17.64 8.34
C PRO A 51 6.82 17.03 8.98
N ALA A 52 5.66 17.45 8.50
CA ALA A 52 4.42 16.71 8.72
C ALA A 52 4.27 15.63 7.66
N PHE A 53 3.49 14.61 7.99
CA PHE A 53 3.20 13.49 7.09
C PHE A 53 1.70 13.38 6.86
N GLU A 54 1.33 12.94 5.67
CA GLU A 54 -0.05 12.68 5.29
C GLU A 54 -0.20 11.27 4.69
N GLU A 55 -1.31 10.59 5.02
CA GLU A 55 -1.62 9.29 4.44
C GLU A 55 -2.51 9.46 3.20
N TYR A 56 -2.07 8.92 2.06
CA TYR A 56 -2.82 8.92 0.81
C TYR A 56 -2.78 7.53 0.15
N ARG A 57 -3.96 6.91 0.01
CA ARG A 57 -4.13 5.56 -0.58
C ARG A 57 -3.19 4.50 0.02
N GLY A 58 -2.92 4.61 1.33
CA GLY A 58 -2.06 3.69 2.08
C GLY A 58 -0.59 4.13 2.13
N CYS A 59 -0.15 5.05 1.25
CA CYS A 59 1.19 5.64 1.31
C CYS A 59 1.27 6.73 2.39
N ILE A 60 2.40 6.81 3.09
CA ILE A 60 2.78 7.94 3.94
C ILE A 60 3.71 8.87 3.16
N ILE A 61 3.26 10.10 2.97
CA ILE A 61 3.90 11.11 2.12
C ILE A 61 4.22 12.37 2.94
N LEU A 62 5.27 13.10 2.55
CA LEU A 62 5.55 14.44 3.10
C LEU A 62 4.41 15.42 2.78
N GLU A 63 3.90 16.12 3.80
CA GLU A 63 2.88 17.16 3.62
C GLU A 63 3.36 18.24 2.64
N GLY A 64 2.47 18.68 1.75
CA GLY A 64 2.76 19.69 0.73
C GLY A 64 3.35 19.10 -0.57
N ARG A 65 3.61 17.80 -0.63
CA ARG A 65 3.86 17.10 -1.90
C ARG A 65 2.55 16.86 -2.68
N ILE A 66 1.41 16.94 -2.00
CA ILE A 66 0.05 16.78 -2.57
C ILE A 66 -0.59 18.16 -2.87
N ASP A 67 0.23 19.19 -3.13
CA ASP A 67 -0.24 20.58 -3.19
C ASP A 67 -1.12 20.95 -4.41
N ARG A 68 -1.58 19.96 -5.20
CA ARG A 68 -2.77 20.14 -6.02
C ARG A 68 -3.71 18.94 -5.89
N PRO A 69 -4.99 19.15 -5.55
CA PRO A 69 -6.04 18.10 -5.54
C PRO A 69 -6.27 17.38 -6.88
N SER A 70 -5.51 17.73 -7.92
CA SER A 70 -5.59 17.23 -9.28
C SER A 70 -4.21 16.95 -9.88
N ASP A 71 -3.15 16.86 -9.07
CA ASP A 71 -1.87 16.30 -9.52
C ASP A 71 -1.93 14.77 -9.35
N PRO A 72 -2.14 14.01 -10.44
CA PRO A 72 -2.25 12.56 -10.36
C PRO A 72 -0.90 11.92 -10.05
N ILE A 73 0.15 12.68 -9.76
CA ILE A 73 1.53 12.18 -9.69
C ILE A 73 1.68 10.98 -8.76
N ILE A 74 0.99 10.94 -7.61
CA ILE A 74 1.04 9.78 -6.72
C ILE A 74 0.28 8.60 -7.33
N ASP A 75 -0.92 8.84 -7.89
CA ASP A 75 -1.70 7.79 -8.55
C ASP A 75 -0.98 7.23 -9.78
N ASP A 76 -0.27 8.07 -10.55
CA ASP A 76 0.58 7.70 -11.67
C ASP A 76 1.76 6.84 -11.20
N TRP A 77 2.40 7.18 -10.08
CA TRP A 77 3.46 6.35 -9.50
C TRP A 77 2.93 5.02 -8.97
N ILE A 78 1.75 5.02 -8.32
CA ILE A 78 1.08 3.79 -7.89
C ILE A 78 0.80 2.90 -9.10
N GLU A 79 0.26 3.45 -10.19
CA GLU A 79 0.02 2.70 -11.43
C GLU A 79 1.33 2.19 -12.03
N GLN A 80 2.33 3.06 -12.16
CA GLN A 80 3.64 2.72 -12.75
C GLN A 80 4.38 1.64 -11.95
N PHE A 81 4.28 1.68 -10.62
CA PHE A 81 4.86 0.68 -9.73
C PHE A 81 3.90 -0.45 -9.39
N GLN A 82 2.78 -0.57 -10.12
CA GLN A 82 1.83 -1.69 -10.03
C GLN A 82 1.31 -1.93 -8.60
N GLY A 83 1.08 -0.85 -7.85
CA GLY A 83 0.58 -0.90 -6.47
C GLY A 83 1.67 -1.08 -5.40
N ASP A 84 2.95 -1.10 -5.76
CA ASP A 84 4.05 -1.16 -4.79
C ASP A 84 4.18 0.17 -4.03
N LEU A 85 3.55 0.22 -2.85
CA LEU A 85 3.52 1.42 -2.01
C LEU A 85 4.91 1.84 -1.55
N SER A 86 5.81 0.89 -1.25
CA SER A 86 7.17 1.19 -0.81
C SER A 86 7.92 1.96 -1.89
N ARG A 87 7.83 1.53 -3.16
CA ARG A 87 8.49 2.23 -4.27
C ARG A 87 7.84 3.57 -4.60
N THR A 88 6.51 3.65 -4.47
CA THR A 88 5.80 4.92 -4.61
C THR A 88 6.24 5.93 -3.55
N GLU A 89 6.22 5.55 -2.28
CA GLU A 89 6.67 6.40 -1.17
C GLU A 89 8.13 6.82 -1.35
N GLU A 90 9.02 5.88 -1.67
CA GLU A 90 10.44 6.16 -1.92
C GLU A 90 10.60 7.25 -2.99
N LYS A 91 9.82 7.17 -4.07
CA LYS A 91 9.89 8.13 -5.17
C LYS A 91 9.28 9.48 -4.82
N CYS A 92 8.12 9.49 -4.16
CA CYS A 92 7.38 10.70 -3.82
C CYS A 92 8.05 11.50 -2.69
N ASN A 93 8.68 10.81 -1.73
CA ASN A 93 9.33 11.43 -0.58
C ASN A 93 10.77 11.85 -0.87
N LEU A 94 11.33 11.46 -2.02
CA LEU A 94 12.68 11.82 -2.42
C LEU A 94 12.87 13.34 -2.45
N THR A 95 13.78 13.80 -1.60
CA THR A 95 14.09 15.21 -1.41
C THR A 95 15.56 15.43 -1.69
N THR A 96 15.85 16.16 -2.77
CA THR A 96 17.20 16.56 -3.15
C THR A 96 17.55 17.89 -2.49
N LEU A 97 18.67 17.95 -1.76
CA LEU A 97 19.03 19.20 -1.04
C LEU A 97 19.41 20.34 -1.98
N TYR A 98 19.93 20.06 -3.19
CA TYR A 98 20.14 21.09 -4.20
C TYR A 98 18.84 21.77 -4.63
N ASP A 99 17.73 21.04 -4.73
CA ASP A 99 16.44 21.62 -5.09
C ASP A 99 15.88 22.46 -3.94
N VAL A 100 16.06 22.01 -2.69
CA VAL A 100 15.67 22.78 -1.48
C VAL A 100 16.40 24.14 -1.44
N PHE A 101 17.68 24.16 -1.80
CA PHE A 101 18.50 25.37 -1.85
C PHE A 101 18.67 25.94 -3.26
N GLY A 102 17.72 25.70 -4.17
CA GLY A 102 17.85 26.05 -5.60
C GLY A 102 18.05 27.54 -5.93
N GLY A 103 17.89 28.43 -4.94
CA GLY A 103 18.22 29.85 -5.04
C GLY A 103 19.66 30.21 -4.65
N SER A 104 20.50 29.25 -4.26
CA SER A 104 21.86 29.43 -3.72
C SER A 104 22.91 28.67 -4.53
N ASP A 105 24.17 29.10 -4.45
CA ASP A 105 25.31 28.31 -4.92
C ASP A 105 25.65 27.24 -3.87
N THR A 106 25.31 25.98 -4.15
CA THR A 106 25.48 24.85 -3.24
C THR A 106 26.88 24.22 -3.31
N GLY A 107 27.65 24.46 -4.37
CA GLY A 107 28.95 23.81 -4.59
C GLY A 107 29.95 23.97 -3.44
N PRO A 108 30.06 25.15 -2.79
CA PRO A 108 30.93 25.33 -1.63
C PRO A 108 30.51 24.53 -0.38
N TYR A 109 29.29 23.98 -0.37
CA TYR A 109 28.66 23.33 0.77
C TYR A 109 28.39 21.84 0.56
N ASP A 110 28.93 21.20 -0.49
CA ASP A 110 28.62 19.80 -0.81
C ASP A 110 28.81 18.85 0.38
N ASP A 111 29.98 18.89 1.03
CA ASP A 111 30.28 18.07 2.22
C ASP A 111 29.36 18.40 3.42
N ASP A 112 28.93 19.65 3.54
CA ASP A 112 28.03 20.11 4.60
C ASP A 112 26.59 19.63 4.32
N LEU A 113 26.17 19.61 3.05
CA LEU A 113 24.86 19.10 2.61
C LEU A 113 24.78 17.57 2.75
N SER A 114 25.86 16.84 2.48
CA SER A 114 25.94 15.41 2.78
C SER A 114 25.70 15.12 4.26
N GLN A 115 26.30 15.91 5.16
CA GLN A 115 26.08 15.81 6.60
C GLN A 115 24.65 16.22 7.01
N LEU A 116 24.08 17.21 6.33
CA LEU A 116 22.70 17.62 6.54
C LEU A 116 21.73 16.49 6.16
N ALA A 117 21.90 15.84 5.00
CA ALA A 117 21.06 14.73 4.55
C ALA A 117 21.02 13.59 5.58
N GLN A 118 22.18 13.23 6.14
CA GLN A 118 22.27 12.25 7.23
C GLN A 118 21.53 12.69 8.49
N THR A 119 21.59 13.98 8.82
CA THR A 119 20.85 14.53 9.97
C THR A 119 19.34 14.50 9.74
N LEU A 120 18.89 14.85 8.53
CA LEU A 120 17.48 14.78 8.15
C LEU A 120 16.97 13.34 8.22
N ALA A 121 17.73 12.38 7.71
CA ALA A 121 17.36 10.97 7.78
C ALA A 121 17.13 10.51 9.23
N HIS A 122 18.01 10.90 10.16
CA HIS A 122 17.82 10.59 11.59
C HIS A 122 16.59 11.28 12.20
N CYS A 123 16.34 12.55 11.85
CA CYS A 123 15.16 13.26 12.34
C CYS A 123 13.88 12.62 11.82
N TRP A 124 13.82 12.32 10.52
CA TRP A 124 12.66 11.73 9.87
C TRP A 124 12.39 10.31 10.39
N ASP A 125 13.43 9.48 10.55
CA ASP A 125 13.30 8.14 11.16
C ASP A 125 12.70 8.21 12.57
N ALA A 126 13.17 9.14 13.41
CA ALA A 126 12.65 9.32 14.76
C ALA A 126 11.18 9.79 14.77
N LEU A 127 10.80 10.67 13.84
CA LEU A 127 9.43 11.17 13.73
C LEU A 127 8.49 10.09 13.20
N LEU A 128 8.86 9.37 12.15
CA LEU A 128 8.09 8.27 11.58
C LEU A 128 7.80 7.18 12.61
N LYS A 129 8.82 6.75 13.39
CA LYS A 129 8.66 5.77 14.48
C LYS A 129 7.71 6.24 15.58
N LYS A 130 7.66 7.55 15.83
CA LYS A 130 6.80 8.15 16.84
C LYS A 130 5.36 8.27 16.37
N GLU A 131 5.15 8.69 15.13
CA GLU A 131 3.81 8.96 14.57
C GLU A 131 3.12 7.70 14.05
N PHE A 132 3.90 6.73 13.56
CA PHE A 132 3.41 5.50 12.96
C PHE A 132 4.08 4.26 13.60
N PRO A 133 3.87 4.01 14.91
CA PRO A 133 4.57 2.95 15.64
C PRO A 133 4.26 1.53 15.13
N ASP A 134 3.15 1.36 14.42
CA ASP A 134 2.71 0.07 13.86
C ASP A 134 3.23 -0.18 12.44
N ARG A 135 4.02 0.74 11.87
CA ARG A 135 4.63 0.61 10.55
C ARG A 135 6.15 0.66 10.68
N GLU A 136 6.82 -0.24 9.98
CA GLU A 136 8.27 -0.19 9.86
C GLU A 136 8.65 0.70 8.67
N PHE A 137 9.55 1.66 8.87
CA PHE A 137 10.06 2.52 7.80
C PHE A 137 11.54 2.29 7.56
N ILE A 138 11.93 2.44 6.31
CA ILE A 138 13.32 2.61 5.89
C ILE A 138 13.48 4.08 5.52
N VAL A 139 14.53 4.71 6.07
CA VAL A 139 14.96 6.05 5.70
C VAL A 139 16.35 5.94 5.09
N GLU A 140 16.51 6.45 3.88
CA GLU A 140 17.74 6.30 3.10
C GLU A 140 18.29 7.65 2.66
N VAL A 141 19.63 7.68 2.56
CA VAL A 141 20.38 8.83 2.03
C VAL A 141 21.12 8.37 0.79
N TYR A 142 20.87 9.04 -0.32
CA TYR A 142 21.61 8.86 -1.56
C TYR A 142 22.58 10.00 -1.73
N ASP A 143 23.86 9.68 -1.64
CA ASP A 143 24.96 10.63 -1.74
C ASP A 143 26.12 9.95 -2.46
N THR A 144 25.95 9.78 -3.76
CA THR A 144 26.87 9.04 -4.65
C THR A 144 27.18 9.91 -5.86
N GLU A 145 28.25 9.59 -6.60
CA GLU A 145 28.58 10.33 -7.84
C GLU A 145 27.46 10.25 -8.90
N GLU A 146 26.56 9.28 -8.80
CA GLU A 146 25.42 9.09 -9.70
C GLU A 146 24.17 9.87 -9.25
N SER A 147 24.11 10.36 -8.01
CA SER A 147 22.99 11.16 -7.52
C SER A 147 23.16 12.63 -7.89
N TYR A 148 22.04 13.31 -8.12
CA TYR A 148 22.03 14.76 -8.33
C TYR A 148 22.18 15.47 -6.97
N GLY A 149 23.37 15.37 -6.37
CA GLY A 149 23.66 15.86 -5.02
C GLY A 149 23.15 14.94 -3.90
N PRO A 150 23.26 15.37 -2.64
CA PRO A 150 22.76 14.63 -1.49
C PRO A 150 21.22 14.62 -1.45
N GLN A 151 20.65 13.43 -1.30
CA GLN A 151 19.21 13.20 -1.28
C GLN A 151 18.82 12.41 -0.03
N VAL A 152 17.62 12.66 0.47
CA VAL A 152 17.00 11.88 1.54
C VAL A 152 15.61 11.41 1.10
N THR A 153 15.26 10.18 1.42
CA THR A 153 13.93 9.62 1.21
C THR A 153 13.53 8.69 2.34
N PHE A 154 12.25 8.34 2.39
CA PHE A 154 11.75 7.27 3.24
C PHE A 154 10.60 6.53 2.57
N TYR A 155 10.41 5.29 3.01
CA TYR A 155 9.30 4.44 2.60
C TYR A 155 9.01 3.41 3.70
N SER A 156 7.75 3.01 3.79
CA SER A 156 7.32 1.92 4.65
C SER A 156 7.78 0.59 4.06
N LYS A 157 8.20 -0.34 4.92
CA LYS A 157 8.31 -1.74 4.51
C LYS A 157 6.91 -2.32 4.36
N PRO A 158 6.72 -3.24 3.41
CA PRO A 158 5.55 -4.11 3.45
C PRO A 158 5.55 -4.79 4.83
N PRO A 159 4.44 -4.73 5.58
CA PRO A 159 4.43 -5.29 6.93
C PRO A 159 4.81 -6.78 6.87
N GLU A 160 5.83 -7.19 7.63
CA GLU A 160 6.27 -8.60 7.71
C GLU A 160 5.19 -9.53 8.30
N THR A 161 4.10 -8.96 8.80
CA THR A 161 2.88 -9.65 9.21
C THR A 161 1.70 -8.75 8.86
N PRO A 162 0.70 -9.19 8.08
CA PRO A 162 -0.35 -8.30 7.62
C PRO A 162 -1.09 -7.68 8.80
N CYS A 163 -1.30 -6.36 8.74
CA CYS A 163 -2.39 -5.69 9.45
C CYS A 163 -3.64 -6.56 9.25
N ALA A 164 -4.20 -7.12 10.34
CA ALA A 164 -5.19 -8.20 10.36
C ALA A 164 -5.91 -8.35 9.01
N SER A 165 -5.35 -9.16 8.10
CA SER A 165 -5.79 -9.16 6.71
C SER A 165 -7.30 -9.39 6.67
N ALA A 166 -8.00 -8.64 5.81
CA ALA A 166 -9.42 -8.90 5.55
C ALA A 166 -9.66 -10.36 5.12
N VAL A 167 -8.61 -11.04 4.65
CA VAL A 167 -8.61 -12.42 4.20
C VAL A 167 -7.52 -13.27 4.85
N VAL A 168 -7.73 -14.59 4.93
CA VAL A 168 -6.67 -15.56 5.21
C VAL A 168 -6.62 -16.56 4.06
N VAL A 169 -5.48 -16.69 3.40
CA VAL A 169 -5.31 -17.57 2.23
C VAL A 169 -4.86 -18.96 2.69
N TYR A 170 -5.52 -19.99 2.16
CA TYR A 170 -5.21 -21.40 2.36
C TYR A 170 -4.91 -22.04 1.01
N ASP A 171 -3.66 -22.43 0.80
CA ASP A 171 -3.26 -23.24 -0.35
C ASP A 171 -3.67 -24.71 -0.10
N LEU A 172 -4.62 -25.20 -0.89
CA LEU A 172 -5.11 -26.56 -0.76
C LEU A 172 -4.34 -27.50 -1.67
N ALA A 173 -3.80 -28.58 -1.11
CA ALA A 173 -3.24 -29.65 -1.92
C ALA A 173 -4.32 -30.25 -2.83
N THR A 174 -3.91 -30.72 -4.02
CA THR A 174 -4.81 -31.31 -5.02
C THR A 174 -5.77 -32.33 -4.40
N GLY A 175 -7.08 -32.11 -4.55
CA GLY A 175 -8.14 -33.00 -4.06
C GLY A 175 -8.61 -32.73 -2.62
N GLN A 176 -7.97 -31.82 -1.89
CA GLN A 176 -8.49 -31.31 -0.63
C GLN A 176 -9.61 -30.31 -0.91
N PHE A 177 -10.76 -30.53 -0.28
CA PHE A 177 -11.86 -29.60 -0.26
C PHE A 177 -12.28 -29.45 1.21
N PRO A 178 -12.27 -28.25 1.79
CA PRO A 178 -12.55 -28.08 3.20
C PRO A 178 -13.97 -28.60 3.52
N SER A 179 -14.20 -28.97 4.78
CA SER A 179 -15.57 -29.10 5.28
C SER A 179 -16.18 -27.70 5.35
N LEU A 180 -16.79 -27.27 4.26
CA LEU A 180 -17.30 -25.90 4.12
C LEU A 180 -18.56 -25.64 4.95
N ARG A 181 -19.12 -26.65 5.63
CA ARG A 181 -20.16 -26.41 6.66
C ARG A 181 -19.62 -25.66 7.87
N ASP A 182 -18.31 -25.75 8.11
CA ASP A 182 -17.64 -25.14 9.25
C ASP A 182 -17.07 -23.75 8.91
N VAL A 183 -17.20 -23.32 7.65
CA VAL A 183 -16.67 -22.06 7.13
C VAL A 183 -17.82 -21.23 6.55
N PRO A 184 -18.37 -20.26 7.29
CA PRO A 184 -19.61 -19.59 6.93
C PRO A 184 -19.51 -18.74 5.65
N ASP A 185 -18.35 -18.14 5.39
CA ASP A 185 -18.14 -17.33 4.19
C ASP A 185 -16.75 -17.59 3.66
N ALA A 186 -16.60 -17.76 2.35
CA ALA A 186 -15.31 -18.01 1.74
C ALA A 186 -15.25 -17.61 0.27
N VAL A 187 -14.04 -17.29 -0.18
CA VAL A 187 -13.70 -17.15 -1.60
C VAL A 187 -12.91 -18.38 -2.03
N HIS A 188 -13.24 -18.95 -3.18
CA HIS A 188 -12.56 -20.08 -3.80
C HIS A 188 -11.91 -19.58 -5.08
N VAL A 189 -10.59 -19.61 -5.15
CA VAL A 189 -9.80 -19.10 -6.28
C VAL A 189 -9.24 -20.27 -7.07
N ASP A 190 -9.49 -20.25 -8.38
CA ASP A 190 -9.15 -21.31 -9.33
C ASP A 190 -9.80 -22.66 -8.99
N LEU A 191 -11.09 -22.66 -8.61
CA LEU A 191 -11.79 -23.89 -8.25
C LEU A 191 -11.81 -24.86 -9.45
N PRO A 192 -11.17 -26.05 -9.36
CA PRO A 192 -11.05 -26.94 -10.51
C PRO A 192 -12.38 -27.62 -10.85
N PRO A 193 -12.60 -28.01 -12.12
CA PRO A 193 -13.84 -28.68 -12.56
C PRO A 193 -14.23 -29.91 -11.74
N SER A 194 -13.25 -30.66 -11.23
CA SER A 194 -13.46 -31.86 -10.40
C SER A 194 -14.13 -31.56 -9.05
N LEU A 195 -14.06 -30.31 -8.57
CA LEU A 195 -14.63 -29.88 -7.28
C LEU A 195 -15.93 -29.10 -7.43
N LEU A 196 -16.37 -28.77 -8.66
CA LEU A 196 -17.64 -28.07 -8.92
C LEU A 196 -18.85 -28.81 -8.34
N ALA A 197 -18.89 -30.13 -8.46
CA ALA A 197 -19.97 -30.95 -7.89
C ALA A 197 -20.04 -30.86 -6.36
N ARG A 198 -18.90 -30.65 -5.68
CA ARG A 198 -18.84 -30.45 -4.23
C ARG A 198 -19.26 -29.03 -3.85
N PHE A 199 -18.81 -28.04 -4.61
CA PHE A 199 -19.23 -26.64 -4.42
C PHE A 199 -20.75 -26.48 -4.60
N ALA A 200 -21.34 -27.14 -5.59
CA ALA A 200 -22.78 -27.11 -5.84
C ALA A 200 -23.64 -27.74 -4.73
N GLN A 201 -23.03 -28.49 -3.81
CA GLN A 201 -23.69 -29.07 -2.64
C GLN A 201 -23.63 -28.15 -1.41
N LEU A 202 -22.96 -27.01 -1.50
CA LEU A 202 -22.85 -26.07 -0.39
C LEU A 202 -24.17 -25.49 0.04
N PRO A 203 -25.00 -25.00 -0.89
CA PRO A 203 -26.23 -24.38 -0.47
C PRO A 203 -27.19 -25.41 0.10
N THR A 204 -27.98 -24.99 1.09
CA THR A 204 -29.04 -25.79 1.71
C THR A 204 -30.05 -26.29 0.67
N ARG A 205 -30.19 -25.58 -0.44
CA ARG A 205 -31.00 -25.94 -1.61
C ARG A 205 -30.28 -25.55 -2.90
N SER A 206 -30.34 -26.40 -3.92
CA SER A 206 -29.73 -26.12 -5.22
C SER A 206 -30.19 -24.80 -5.86
N THR A 207 -31.40 -24.32 -5.54
CA THR A 207 -31.93 -23.02 -6.00
C THR A 207 -31.19 -21.80 -5.43
N LEU A 208 -30.33 -22.00 -4.43
CA LEU A 208 -29.52 -20.97 -3.80
C LEU A 208 -28.08 -20.93 -4.34
N LEU A 209 -27.78 -21.75 -5.36
CA LEU A 209 -26.60 -21.65 -6.20
C LEU A 209 -26.95 -20.83 -7.46
N ARG A 210 -26.08 -19.91 -7.84
CA ARG A 210 -26.14 -19.24 -9.15
C ARG A 210 -24.80 -19.34 -9.84
N GLU A 211 -24.83 -19.80 -11.09
CA GLU A 211 -23.73 -19.60 -12.01
C GLU A 211 -23.89 -18.26 -12.73
N VAL A 212 -22.81 -17.49 -12.79
CA VAL A 212 -22.72 -16.20 -13.46
C VAL A 212 -21.60 -16.28 -14.50
N ASP A 213 -21.98 -16.20 -15.77
CA ASP A 213 -21.03 -16.16 -16.89
C ASP A 213 -20.55 -14.72 -17.11
N LEU A 214 -19.26 -14.49 -16.89
CA LEU A 214 -18.68 -13.16 -16.92
C LEU A 214 -18.35 -12.65 -18.33
N ARG A 215 -18.53 -13.45 -19.39
CA ARG A 215 -18.24 -13.02 -20.78
C ARG A 215 -19.12 -11.86 -21.23
N SER A 216 -20.39 -11.86 -20.80
CA SER A 216 -21.37 -10.84 -21.17
C SER A 216 -21.34 -9.61 -20.25
N VAL A 217 -20.55 -9.63 -19.18
CA VAL A 217 -20.43 -8.50 -18.27
C VAL A 217 -19.60 -7.40 -18.94
N THR A 218 -20.11 -6.17 -18.88
CA THR A 218 -19.50 -4.97 -19.47
C THR A 218 -19.22 -3.88 -18.44
N ASP A 219 -19.86 -3.96 -17.28
CA ASP A 219 -19.76 -2.98 -16.20
C ASP A 219 -20.24 -3.63 -14.89
N MET A 220 -19.96 -2.95 -13.77
CA MET A 220 -20.36 -3.40 -12.43
C MET A 220 -21.88 -3.53 -12.31
N THR A 221 -22.65 -2.62 -12.91
CA THR A 221 -24.13 -2.67 -12.85
C THR A 221 -24.67 -3.98 -13.44
N THR A 222 -24.14 -4.40 -14.58
CA THR A 222 -24.50 -5.65 -15.27
C THR A 222 -24.06 -6.87 -14.46
N LEU A 223 -22.89 -6.79 -13.82
CA LEU A 223 -22.41 -7.83 -12.91
C LEU A 223 -23.35 -8.01 -11.72
N LEU A 224 -23.69 -6.93 -11.01
CA LEU A 224 -24.57 -6.97 -9.85
C LEU A 224 -25.97 -7.47 -10.23
N ALA A 225 -26.51 -6.98 -11.34
CA ALA A 225 -27.83 -7.39 -11.85
C ALA A 225 -27.93 -8.90 -12.16
N SER A 226 -26.80 -9.58 -12.40
CA SER A 226 -26.78 -11.02 -12.66
C SER A 226 -27.17 -11.88 -11.44
N PHE A 227 -27.06 -11.35 -10.22
CA PHE A 227 -27.36 -12.11 -8.99
C PHE A 227 -28.10 -11.33 -7.89
N ALA A 228 -28.25 -10.01 -8.03
CA ALA A 228 -29.05 -9.16 -7.16
C ALA A 228 -29.68 -8.01 -7.96
N ALA A 229 -30.95 -8.15 -8.31
CA ALA A 229 -31.67 -7.10 -9.01
C ALA A 229 -31.72 -5.82 -8.15
N HIS A 230 -31.43 -4.67 -8.78
CA HIS A 230 -31.46 -3.32 -8.16
C HIS A 230 -30.34 -2.99 -7.17
N ALA A 231 -29.36 -3.88 -6.96
CA ALA A 231 -28.18 -3.52 -6.18
C ALA A 231 -27.29 -2.55 -6.95
N THR A 232 -26.76 -1.54 -6.26
CA THR A 232 -25.86 -0.54 -6.84
C THR A 232 -24.41 -0.72 -6.41
N THR A 233 -24.18 -1.51 -5.36
CA THR A 233 -22.86 -1.88 -4.86
C THR A 233 -22.76 -3.39 -4.63
N LEU A 234 -21.53 -3.91 -4.56
CA LEU A 234 -21.29 -5.33 -4.27
C LEU A 234 -21.81 -5.71 -2.87
N THR A 235 -21.56 -4.85 -1.88
CA THR A 235 -22.07 -5.01 -0.52
C THR A 235 -23.59 -5.13 -0.47
N GLU A 236 -24.32 -4.25 -1.16
CA GLU A 236 -25.78 -4.34 -1.28
C GLU A 236 -26.21 -5.63 -1.96
N ALA A 237 -25.54 -6.02 -3.05
CA ALA A 237 -25.87 -7.23 -3.79
C ALA A 237 -25.75 -8.49 -2.92
N PHE A 238 -24.65 -8.64 -2.18
CA PHE A 238 -24.45 -9.76 -1.28
C PHE A 238 -25.39 -9.74 -0.07
N ALA A 239 -25.67 -8.55 0.47
CA ALA A 239 -26.61 -8.38 1.58
C ALA A 239 -28.06 -8.69 1.19
N GLN A 240 -28.48 -8.37 -0.04
CA GLN A 240 -29.85 -8.55 -0.52
C GLN A 240 -30.08 -9.92 -1.14
N SER A 241 -29.08 -10.47 -1.85
CA SER A 241 -29.22 -11.73 -2.58
C SER A 241 -29.59 -12.88 -1.64
N PRO A 242 -30.56 -13.74 -2.00
CA PRO A 242 -30.88 -14.93 -1.22
C PRO A 242 -29.88 -16.07 -1.43
N LEU A 243 -29.00 -15.96 -2.43
CA LEU A 243 -28.09 -17.02 -2.86
C LEU A 243 -27.02 -17.31 -1.81
N GLU A 244 -26.76 -18.58 -1.50
CA GLU A 244 -25.72 -18.99 -0.55
C GLU A 244 -24.39 -19.30 -1.28
N ALA A 245 -24.44 -19.60 -2.58
CA ALA A 245 -23.25 -19.82 -3.38
C ALA A 245 -23.35 -19.15 -4.76
N LEU A 246 -22.24 -18.53 -5.16
CA LEU A 246 -22.05 -17.89 -6.46
C LEU A 246 -20.86 -18.52 -7.17
N LEU A 247 -21.10 -19.00 -8.38
CA LEU A 247 -20.08 -19.59 -9.25
C LEU A 247 -19.84 -18.64 -10.42
N PHE A 248 -18.72 -17.92 -10.39
CA PHE A 248 -18.32 -17.03 -11.48
C PHE A 248 -17.47 -17.81 -12.48
N THR A 249 -18.05 -18.09 -13.64
CA THR A 249 -17.34 -18.74 -14.74
C THR A 249 -16.82 -17.70 -15.71
N LYS A 250 -15.73 -18.07 -16.39
CA LYS A 250 -15.10 -17.21 -17.40
C LYS A 250 -14.55 -15.90 -16.84
N PHE A 251 -14.10 -15.92 -15.59
CA PHE A 251 -13.44 -14.79 -14.95
C PHE A 251 -12.13 -14.41 -15.65
N GLU A 252 -11.35 -15.39 -16.11
CA GLU A 252 -10.16 -15.17 -16.95
C GLU A 252 -10.46 -14.25 -18.16
N GLN A 253 -11.59 -14.47 -18.84
CA GLN A 253 -11.96 -13.66 -19.99
C GLN A 253 -12.36 -12.23 -19.59
N LEU A 254 -12.99 -12.05 -18.42
CA LEU A 254 -13.24 -10.72 -17.86
C LEU A 254 -11.92 -10.02 -17.53
N TRP A 255 -11.00 -10.72 -16.86
CA TRP A 255 -9.68 -10.20 -16.46
C TRP A 255 -8.88 -9.67 -17.66
N VAL A 256 -8.91 -10.40 -18.78
CA VAL A 256 -8.22 -10.00 -20.02
C VAL A 256 -8.96 -8.87 -20.75
N LYS A 257 -10.30 -8.90 -20.77
CA LYS A 257 -11.13 -7.94 -21.51
C LYS A 257 -11.21 -6.58 -20.82
N ASP A 258 -11.36 -6.59 -19.50
CA ASP A 258 -11.58 -5.41 -18.65
C ASP A 258 -10.97 -5.66 -17.27
N ARG A 259 -9.66 -5.48 -17.19
CA ARG A 259 -8.86 -5.71 -15.98
C ARG A 259 -9.32 -4.82 -14.82
N SER A 260 -9.65 -3.56 -15.10
CA SER A 260 -10.10 -2.60 -14.09
C SER A 260 -11.38 -3.07 -13.39
N LEU A 261 -12.39 -3.51 -14.16
CA LEU A 261 -13.62 -4.06 -13.59
C LEU A 261 -13.37 -5.34 -12.77
N ALA A 262 -12.48 -6.21 -13.25
CA ALA A 262 -12.17 -7.46 -12.56
C ALA A 262 -11.42 -7.22 -11.24
N GLU A 263 -10.45 -6.32 -11.23
CA GLU A 263 -9.70 -5.90 -10.03
C GLU A 263 -10.61 -5.19 -9.03
N GLN A 264 -11.50 -4.31 -9.49
CA GLN A 264 -12.51 -3.68 -8.63
C GLN A 264 -13.40 -4.74 -7.95
N PHE A 265 -13.92 -5.70 -8.72
CA PHE A 265 -14.76 -6.77 -8.18
C PHE A 265 -14.05 -7.61 -7.12
N VAL A 266 -12.80 -8.02 -7.38
CA VAL A 266 -12.01 -8.83 -6.44
C VAL A 266 -11.68 -8.04 -5.17
N THR A 267 -11.35 -6.76 -5.31
CA THR A 267 -11.02 -5.87 -4.19
C THR A 267 -12.22 -5.63 -3.27
N GLU A 268 -13.43 -5.47 -3.82
CA GLU A 268 -14.64 -5.23 -3.04
C GLU A 268 -15.20 -6.51 -2.36
N LEU A 269 -14.79 -7.70 -2.82
CA LEU A 269 -15.38 -8.97 -2.43
C LEU A 269 -15.30 -9.26 -0.92
N PRO A 270 -14.15 -9.09 -0.23
CA PRO A 270 -14.05 -9.40 1.19
C PRO A 270 -14.95 -8.52 2.06
N ALA A 271 -15.05 -7.22 1.74
CA ALA A 271 -15.94 -6.30 2.43
C ALA A 271 -17.43 -6.67 2.22
N ALA A 272 -17.81 -7.05 0.99
CA ALA A 272 -19.17 -7.49 0.68
C ALA A 272 -19.55 -8.78 1.44
N LEU A 273 -18.62 -9.74 1.53
CA LEU A 273 -18.81 -10.99 2.29
C LEU A 273 -18.88 -10.74 3.79
N ALA A 274 -18.03 -9.87 4.34
CA ALA A 274 -18.07 -9.49 5.75
C ALA A 274 -19.40 -8.82 6.12
N ALA A 275 -19.95 -7.97 5.24
CA ALA A 275 -21.26 -7.36 5.44
C ALA A 275 -22.41 -8.38 5.37
N ALA A 276 -22.35 -9.34 4.45
CA ALA A 276 -23.32 -10.43 4.38
C ALA A 276 -23.30 -11.29 5.67
N ARG A 277 -22.10 -11.61 6.17
CA ARG A 277 -21.91 -12.30 7.46
C ARG A 277 -22.52 -11.53 8.62
N ALA A 278 -22.29 -10.22 8.69
CA ALA A 278 -22.86 -9.37 9.73
C ALA A 278 -24.40 -9.36 9.69
N ALA A 279 -24.99 -9.57 8.51
CA ALA A 279 -26.43 -9.77 8.32
C ALA A 279 -26.91 -11.21 8.58
N GLY A 280 -26.05 -12.10 9.10
CA GLY A 280 -26.36 -13.51 9.37
C GLY A 280 -26.50 -14.37 8.12
N ARG A 281 -25.87 -13.96 7.01
CA ARG A 281 -25.94 -14.65 5.72
C ARG A 281 -24.58 -15.21 5.33
N ASN A 282 -24.50 -16.52 5.27
CA ASN A 282 -23.32 -17.28 4.85
C ASN A 282 -23.22 -17.32 3.32
N ARG A 283 -22.05 -16.97 2.75
CA ARG A 283 -21.84 -16.81 1.31
C ARG A 283 -20.52 -17.41 0.83
N HIS A 284 -20.62 -18.30 -0.15
CA HIS A 284 -19.45 -18.82 -0.86
C HIS A 284 -19.38 -18.26 -2.28
N VAL A 285 -18.19 -17.81 -2.67
CA VAL A 285 -17.91 -17.31 -4.01
C VAL A 285 -16.80 -18.14 -4.63
N ALA A 286 -17.00 -18.63 -5.85
CA ALA A 286 -15.97 -19.36 -6.58
C ALA A 286 -15.64 -18.70 -7.91
N LEU A 287 -14.35 -18.50 -8.15
CA LEU A 287 -13.77 -18.13 -9.44
C LEU A 287 -13.19 -19.40 -10.07
N VAL A 288 -13.62 -19.71 -11.29
CA VAL A 288 -13.37 -21.00 -11.94
C VAL A 288 -12.47 -20.85 -13.15
N ASP A 289 -11.62 -21.86 -13.38
CA ASP A 289 -10.75 -22.01 -14.55
C ASP A 289 -9.84 -20.79 -14.78
N LEU A 290 -9.07 -20.40 -13.76
CA LEU A 290 -8.09 -19.33 -13.89
C LEU A 290 -6.76 -19.89 -14.41
N SER A 291 -6.01 -19.09 -15.17
CA SER A 291 -4.60 -19.42 -15.39
C SER A 291 -3.80 -19.14 -14.11
N SER A 292 -2.66 -19.82 -13.90
CA SER A 292 -1.82 -19.56 -12.71
C SER A 292 -1.46 -18.07 -12.54
N PRO A 293 -1.06 -17.32 -13.60
CA PRO A 293 -0.79 -15.90 -13.47
C PRO A 293 -1.99 -15.06 -13.03
N THR A 294 -3.20 -15.39 -13.51
CA THR A 294 -4.43 -14.69 -13.10
C THR A 294 -4.82 -15.07 -11.68
N ALA A 295 -4.68 -16.33 -11.28
CA ALA A 295 -4.93 -16.77 -9.92
C ALA A 295 -3.99 -16.05 -8.92
N ASP A 296 -2.69 -15.99 -9.23
CA ASP A 296 -1.70 -15.27 -8.42
C ASP A 296 -2.06 -13.79 -8.30
N ALA A 297 -2.39 -13.12 -9.41
CA ALA A 297 -2.79 -11.72 -9.39
C ALA A 297 -4.08 -11.48 -8.57
N VAL A 298 -5.07 -12.36 -8.68
CA VAL A 298 -6.30 -12.30 -7.87
C VAL A 298 -5.99 -12.45 -6.38
N LEU A 299 -5.10 -13.38 -6.01
CA LEU A 299 -4.69 -13.58 -4.63
C LEU A 299 -3.97 -12.35 -4.07
N ASP A 300 -3.11 -11.72 -4.87
CA ASP A 300 -2.43 -10.50 -4.46
C ASP A 300 -3.43 -9.38 -4.22
N HIS A 301 -4.37 -9.14 -5.14
CA HIS A 301 -5.45 -8.16 -4.92
C HIS A 301 -6.25 -8.45 -3.65
N LEU A 302 -6.63 -9.70 -3.39
CA LEU A 302 -7.34 -10.09 -2.17
C LEU A 302 -6.53 -9.82 -0.90
N ARG A 303 -5.21 -10.07 -0.90
CA ARG A 303 -4.33 -9.88 0.26
C ARG A 303 -4.23 -8.41 0.70
N TRP A 304 -4.30 -7.49 -0.26
CA TRP A 304 -4.18 -6.04 -0.01
C TRP A 304 -5.53 -5.37 0.29
N THR A 305 -6.63 -6.11 0.33
CA THR A 305 -7.93 -5.57 0.75
C THR A 305 -7.98 -5.32 2.26
N THR A 306 -8.52 -4.17 2.64
CA THR A 306 -8.85 -3.85 4.03
C THR A 306 -10.37 -3.90 4.23
N THR A 307 -10.83 -4.48 5.33
CA THR A 307 -12.22 -4.32 5.75
C THR A 307 -12.32 -2.99 6.49
N GLY A 308 -12.97 -1.98 5.91
CA GLY A 308 -13.12 -0.63 6.50
C GLY A 308 -13.95 -0.56 7.79
N THR A 309 -14.18 -1.68 8.49
CA THR A 309 -14.90 -1.77 9.77
C THR A 309 -14.17 -2.73 10.72
N GLU A 310 -14.27 -2.46 12.03
CA GLU A 310 -13.68 -3.21 13.16
C GLU A 310 -13.74 -4.76 13.01
N PRO A 311 -12.83 -5.50 13.69
CA PRO A 311 -12.37 -6.81 13.24
C PRO A 311 -13.48 -7.88 13.26
N SER A 312 -14.18 -7.99 12.13
CA SER A 312 -14.77 -9.24 11.69
C SER A 312 -13.65 -10.26 11.51
N ALA A 313 -13.89 -11.53 11.86
CA ALA A 313 -12.97 -12.61 11.51
C ALA A 313 -12.61 -12.53 10.01
N PRO A 314 -11.36 -12.80 9.61
CA PRO A 314 -10.96 -12.71 8.22
C PRO A 314 -11.81 -13.62 7.33
N ILE A 315 -12.00 -13.23 6.07
CA ILE A 315 -12.64 -14.06 5.06
C ILE A 315 -11.63 -15.12 4.56
N PRO A 316 -11.86 -16.40 4.78
CA PRO A 316 -10.99 -17.44 4.24
C PRO A 316 -11.04 -17.45 2.72
N VAL A 317 -9.86 -17.49 2.11
CA VAL A 317 -9.64 -17.64 0.66
C VAL A 317 -8.98 -18.99 0.43
N PHE A 318 -9.66 -19.88 -0.28
CA PHE A 318 -9.13 -21.20 -0.64
C PHE A 318 -8.57 -21.14 -2.06
N HIS A 319 -7.27 -21.33 -2.18
CA HIS A 319 -6.58 -21.42 -3.47
C HIS A 319 -6.36 -22.88 -3.86
N TYR A 320 -6.67 -23.22 -5.10
CA TYR A 320 -6.57 -24.58 -5.64
C TYR A 320 -5.51 -24.63 -6.76
N PRO A 321 -4.21 -24.61 -6.43
CA PRO A 321 -3.17 -24.60 -7.44
C PRO A 321 -3.28 -25.81 -8.39
N PRO A 322 -2.88 -25.64 -9.67
CA PRO A 322 -2.86 -26.73 -10.63
C PRO A 322 -2.00 -27.89 -10.13
N SER A 323 -2.43 -29.12 -10.43
CA SER A 323 -1.66 -30.31 -10.09
C SER A 323 -0.34 -30.29 -10.86
N ALA A 324 0.78 -30.28 -10.15
CA ALA A 324 2.12 -30.42 -10.73
C ALA A 324 2.28 -31.76 -11.47
#